data_AF-A0A962S0L3-F1
#
_entry.id   AF-A0A962S0L3-F1
#
_cell.length_a   1.000
_cell.length_b   1.000
_cell.length_c   1.000
_cell.angle_alpha   90.00
_cell.angle_beta   90.00
_cell.angle_gamma   90.00
#
_symmetry.space_group_name_H-M   'P 1'
#
loop_
_entity.id
_entity.type
_entity.pdbx_description
1 polymer ?
#
loop_
_entity_poly.entity_id
_entity_poly.type
_entity_poly.pdbx_seq_one_letter_code
_entity_poly.pdbx_strand_id
1 'polypeptide(L)'
;ANARSIPLARRLAARFDDEREAGDIGPLTIRISGCVNACSHHHAANIGILGVEKGGREYYQLTLGGAAGDDAAIGERLGRAVEAATALEAIDELVAHYRRERRSDEHFLDTVRRLGVDAFREACHALDR
;
A
#
# COMPACT_ATOMS: atom_id res chain seq x y z
N ALA A 1 10.52 17.46 1.33
CA ALA A 1 9.93 16.12 1.61
C ALA A 1 10.89 15.39 2.52
N ASN A 2 10.38 14.60 3.46
CA ASN A 2 11.21 13.93 4.47
C ASN A 2 11.83 12.65 3.88
N ALA A 3 11.12 11.95 2.99
CA ALA A 3 11.66 10.86 2.19
C ALA A 3 11.32 11.00 0.71
N ARG A 4 12.16 10.41 -0.15
CA ARG A 4 12.02 10.45 -1.62
C ARG A 4 10.91 9.51 -2.10
N SER A 5 9.84 10.08 -2.66
CA SER A 5 8.72 9.32 -3.23
C SER A 5 8.95 8.83 -4.66
N ILE A 6 9.64 9.60 -5.51
CA ILE A 6 9.80 9.28 -6.95
C ILE A 6 10.54 7.96 -7.19
N PRO A 7 11.68 7.67 -6.54
CA PRO A 7 12.37 6.40 -6.75
C PRO A 7 11.53 5.20 -6.31
N LEU A 8 10.79 5.32 -5.20
CA LEU A 8 9.88 4.28 -4.74
C LEU A 8 8.73 4.07 -5.72
N ALA A 9 8.11 5.15 -6.21
CA ALA A 9 7.04 5.10 -7.20
C ALA A 9 7.49 4.42 -8.50
N ARG A 10 8.70 4.73 -8.99
CA ARG A 10 9.26 4.07 -10.18
C ARG A 10 9.48 2.58 -9.98
N ARG A 11 9.95 2.18 -8.80
CA ARG A 11 10.14 0.75 -8.44
C ARG A 11 8.81 0.01 -8.29
N LEU A 12 7.74 0.69 -7.87
CA LEU A 12 6.38 0.15 -7.83
C LEU A 12 5.80 0.01 -9.23
N ALA A 13 5.92 1.05 -10.05
CA ALA A 13 5.46 1.00 -11.44
C ALA A 13 6.12 -0.16 -12.20
N ALA A 14 7.44 -0.32 -12.06
CA ALA A 14 8.18 -1.41 -12.70
C ALA A 14 7.79 -2.82 -12.19
N ARG A 15 7.23 -2.95 -10.97
CA ARG A 15 6.75 -4.24 -10.44
C ARG A 15 5.44 -4.68 -11.08
N PHE A 16 4.57 -3.72 -11.40
CA PHE A 16 3.23 -3.95 -11.91
C PHE A 16 3.09 -3.48 -13.37
N ASP A 17 4.18 -3.55 -14.14
CA ASP A 17 4.24 -3.08 -15.54
C ASP A 17 3.67 -4.11 -16.55
N ASP A 18 3.48 -5.36 -16.11
CA ASP A 18 2.83 -6.38 -16.94
C ASP A 18 1.32 -6.13 -17.01
N GLU A 19 0.81 -5.94 -18.25
CA GLU A 19 -0.58 -5.58 -18.50
C GLU A 19 -1.57 -6.68 -18.07
N ARG A 20 -1.18 -7.95 -18.16
CA ARG A 20 -2.05 -9.06 -17.75
C ARG A 20 -2.14 -9.12 -16.23
N GLU A 21 -1.01 -8.96 -15.55
CA GLU A 21 -0.95 -8.87 -14.10
C GLU A 21 -1.75 -7.68 -13.56
N ALA A 22 -1.60 -6.50 -14.19
CA ALA A 22 -2.35 -5.30 -13.83
C ALA A 22 -3.86 -5.45 -14.09
N GLY A 23 -4.23 -6.04 -15.23
CA GLY A 23 -5.62 -6.36 -15.56
C GLY A 23 -6.24 -7.36 -14.57
N ASP A 24 -5.47 -8.36 -14.14
CA ASP A 24 -5.87 -9.32 -13.12
C ASP A 24 -6.07 -8.66 -11.75
N ILE A 25 -5.20 -7.73 -11.35
CA ILE A 25 -5.35 -7.01 -10.07
C ILE A 25 -6.62 -6.14 -10.08
N GLY A 26 -6.90 -5.51 -11.21
CA GLY A 26 -8.02 -4.59 -11.36
C GLY A 26 -7.77 -3.25 -10.66
N PRO A 27 -8.83 -2.51 -10.32
CA PRO A 27 -8.72 -1.20 -9.67
C PRO A 27 -7.97 -1.29 -8.33
N LEU A 28 -6.78 -0.68 -8.30
CA LEU A 28 -5.96 -0.54 -7.09
C LEU A 28 -5.30 0.83 -7.07
N THR A 29 -5.56 1.60 -6.01
CA THR A 29 -4.90 2.90 -5.81
C THR A 29 -3.75 2.78 -4.82
N ILE A 30 -2.55 3.12 -5.28
CA ILE A 30 -1.35 3.26 -4.43
C ILE A 30 -0.90 4.72 -4.48
N ARG A 31 -0.78 5.38 -3.32
CA ARG A 31 -0.38 6.79 -3.24
C ARG A 31 0.76 6.99 -2.25
N ILE A 32 1.79 7.70 -2.69
CA ILE A 32 3.03 7.92 -1.93
C ILE A 32 3.18 9.40 -1.61
N SER A 33 3.21 9.75 -0.33
CA SER A 33 3.54 11.10 0.13
C SER A 33 4.93 11.08 0.77
N GLY A 34 5.81 11.98 0.35
CA GLY A 34 7.16 12.06 0.94
C GLY A 34 7.21 12.70 2.33
N CYS A 35 6.10 13.21 2.86
CA CYS A 35 5.99 13.78 4.21
C CYS A 35 4.52 13.81 4.68
N VAL A 36 4.31 14.21 5.94
CA VAL A 36 3.00 14.22 6.62
C VAL A 36 1.96 15.16 6.00
N ASN A 37 2.38 16.14 5.19
CA ASN A 37 1.48 17.08 4.52
C ASN A 37 0.54 16.39 3.51
N ALA A 38 0.82 15.13 3.16
CA ALA A 38 -0.09 14.27 2.43
C ALA A 38 -0.55 14.81 1.05
N CYS A 39 0.31 15.52 0.31
CA CYS A 39 -0.06 16.10 -0.99
C CYS A 39 -0.55 15.09 -2.05
N SER A 40 -0.25 13.80 -1.88
CA SER A 40 -0.79 12.73 -2.73
C SER A 40 -2.06 12.09 -2.17
N HIS A 41 -2.52 12.52 -1.00
CA HIS A 41 -3.63 11.94 -0.23
C HIS A 41 -3.44 10.44 0.05
N HIS A 42 -2.26 10.06 0.56
CA HIS A 42 -1.91 8.66 0.86
C HIS A 42 -2.90 7.98 1.81
N HIS A 43 -3.47 8.71 2.76
CA HIS A 43 -4.45 8.19 3.72
C HIS A 43 -5.79 7.79 3.08
N ALA A 44 -6.10 8.32 1.89
CA ALA A 44 -7.34 8.03 1.14
C ALA A 44 -7.11 7.05 -0.04
N ALA A 45 -5.97 6.34 -0.03
CA ALA A 45 -5.62 5.33 -1.03
C ALA A 45 -5.85 3.93 -0.47
N ASN A 46 -6.10 2.97 -1.36
CA ASN A 46 -6.24 1.56 -0.93
C ASN A 46 -4.95 1.08 -0.27
N ILE A 47 -3.80 1.44 -0.84
CA ILE A 47 -2.49 1.35 -0.19
C ILE A 47 -1.87 2.75 -0.13
N GLY A 48 -1.75 3.27 1.08
CA GLY A 48 -1.10 4.54 1.36
C GLY A 48 0.34 4.36 1.82
N ILE A 49 1.24 5.23 1.35
CA ILE A 49 2.64 5.22 1.74
C ILE A 49 3.04 6.61 2.23
N LEU A 50 3.42 6.71 3.50
CA LEU A 50 3.94 7.92 4.11
C LEU A 50 5.46 7.79 4.33
N GLY A 51 6.21 8.65 3.66
CA GLY A 51 7.65 8.83 3.88
C GLY A 51 7.94 9.55 5.19
N VAL A 52 8.80 8.95 6.01
CA VAL A 52 9.31 9.51 7.26
C VAL A 52 10.84 9.48 7.26
N GLU A 53 11.45 10.45 7.93
CA GLU A 53 12.91 10.53 8.07
C GLU A 53 13.26 10.39 9.54
N LYS A 54 14.25 9.53 9.83
CA LYS A 54 14.77 9.34 11.18
C LYS A 54 16.28 9.19 11.13
N GLY A 55 17.00 10.17 11.66
CA GLY A 55 18.46 10.13 11.75
C GLY A 55 19.14 10.10 10.38
N GLY A 56 18.61 10.85 9.40
CA GLY A 56 19.13 10.91 8.03
C GLY A 56 18.81 9.70 7.17
N ARG A 57 17.99 8.75 7.68
CA ARG A 57 17.53 7.57 6.93
C ARG A 57 16.05 7.67 6.61
N GLU A 58 15.69 7.19 5.43
CA GLU A 58 14.33 7.20 4.91
C GLU A 58 13.59 5.91 5.26
N TYR A 59 12.40 6.05 5.82
CA TYR A 59 11.49 4.95 6.11
C TYR A 59 10.10 5.26 5.52
N TYR A 60 9.27 4.22 5.43
CA TYR A 60 7.97 4.27 4.79
C TYR A 60 6.95 3.56 5.67
N GLN A 61 5.93 4.30 6.09
CA GLN A 61 4.79 3.79 6.83
C GLN A 61 3.68 3.43 5.85
N LEU A 62 3.23 2.17 5.89
CA LEU A 62 2.12 1.70 5.06
C LEU A 62 0.78 1.84 5.80
N THR A 63 -0.24 2.23 5.03
CA THR A 63 -1.66 2.21 5.44
C THR A 63 -2.49 1.44 4.42
N LEU A 64 -3.57 0.80 4.86
CA LEU A 64 -4.43 -0.06 4.04
C LEU A 64 -5.91 0.28 4.20
N GLY A 65 -6.69 0.16 3.13
CA GLY A 65 -8.15 0.26 3.16
C GLY A 65 -8.72 1.68 3.02
N GLY A 66 -7.88 2.65 2.68
CA GLY A 66 -8.34 4.00 2.38
C GLY A 66 -9.08 4.07 1.05
N ALA A 67 -10.00 5.03 0.96
CA ALA A 67 -10.77 5.31 -0.25
C ALA A 67 -11.21 6.78 -0.28
N ALA A 68 -11.33 7.33 -1.48
CA ALA A 68 -11.94 8.65 -1.73
C ALA A 68 -13.24 8.47 -2.52
N GLY A 69 -14.16 9.43 -2.42
CA GLY A 69 -15.47 9.38 -3.07
C GLY A 69 -16.59 9.08 -2.07
N ASP A 70 -17.66 8.44 -2.54
CA ASP A 70 -18.89 8.25 -1.77
C ASP A 70 -18.70 7.31 -0.57
N ASP A 71 -17.89 6.25 -0.74
CA ASP A 71 -17.51 5.34 0.34
C ASP A 71 -16.16 5.72 0.95
N ALA A 72 -15.97 7.01 1.27
CA ALA A 72 -14.72 7.53 1.79
C ALA A 72 -14.29 6.80 3.08
N ALA A 73 -13.01 6.43 3.14
CA ALA A 73 -12.41 5.81 4.30
C ALA A 73 -10.95 6.27 4.46
N ILE A 74 -10.50 6.39 5.70
CA ILE A 74 -9.10 6.62 6.02
C ILE A 74 -8.43 5.26 6.23
N GLY A 75 -7.32 5.03 5.53
CA GLY A 75 -6.56 3.80 5.64
C GLY A 75 -5.94 3.63 7.03
N GLU A 76 -5.90 2.39 7.50
CA GLU A 76 -5.33 2.02 8.79
C GLU A 76 -3.86 1.64 8.66
N ARG A 77 -3.05 1.95 9.68
CA ARG A 77 -1.63 1.58 9.68
C ARG A 77 -1.44 0.08 9.77
N LEU A 78 -0.55 -0.45 8.93
CA LEU A 78 -0.23 -1.89 8.94
C LEU A 78 0.85 -2.26 9.96
N GLY A 79 1.71 -1.35 10.37
CA GLY A 79 2.80 -1.66 11.30
C GLY A 79 3.71 -0.48 11.56
N ARG A 80 4.99 -0.74 11.85
CA ARG A 80 6.02 0.30 11.93
C ARG A 80 6.42 0.82 10.54
N ALA A 81 7.11 1.96 10.50
CA ALA A 81 7.76 2.42 9.29
C ALA A 81 8.99 1.53 8.99
N VAL A 82 9.16 1.15 7.72
CA VAL A 82 10.20 0.22 7.25
C VAL A 82 11.01 0.83 6.10
N GLU A 83 12.12 0.20 5.74
CA GLU A 83 12.94 0.68 4.61
C GLU A 83 12.23 0.47 3.26
N ALA A 84 12.68 1.17 2.23
CA ALA A 84 12.07 1.11 0.90
C ALA A 84 11.97 -0.33 0.34
N ALA A 85 12.99 -1.18 0.57
CA ALA A 85 12.97 -2.56 0.10
C ALA A 85 11.86 -3.36 0.78
N THR A 86 11.79 -3.28 2.11
CA THR A 86 10.75 -3.93 2.92
C THR A 86 9.35 -3.42 2.58
N ALA A 87 9.18 -2.12 2.32
CA ALA A 87 7.89 -1.56 1.92
C ALA A 87 7.41 -2.13 0.57
N LEU A 88 8.33 -2.39 -0.36
CA LEU A 88 7.99 -2.99 -1.65
C LEU A 88 7.62 -4.46 -1.49
N GLU A 89 8.39 -5.23 -0.71
CA GLU A 89 8.07 -6.62 -0.40
C GLU A 89 6.70 -6.75 0.30
N ALA A 90 6.40 -5.85 1.22
CA ALA A 90 5.08 -5.80 1.87
C ALA A 90 3.95 -5.57 0.86
N ILE A 91 4.14 -4.71 -0.15
CA ILE A 91 3.12 -4.48 -1.18
C ILE A 91 2.93 -5.73 -2.04
N ASP A 92 4.00 -6.43 -2.39
CA ASP A 92 3.95 -7.69 -3.12
C ASP A 92 3.15 -8.75 -2.32
N GLU A 93 3.37 -8.86 -1.00
CA GLU A 93 2.62 -9.74 -0.10
C GLU A 93 1.14 -9.37 0.02
N LEU A 94 0.81 -8.08 0.14
CA LEU A 94 -0.58 -7.59 0.23
C LEU A 94 -1.36 -7.93 -1.04
N VAL A 95 -0.76 -7.71 -2.22
CA VAL A 95 -1.38 -8.04 -3.51
C VAL A 95 -1.51 -9.56 -3.67
N ALA A 96 -0.52 -10.34 -3.25
CA ALA A 96 -0.60 -11.79 -3.28
C ALA A 96 -1.69 -12.34 -2.34
N HIS A 97 -1.84 -11.76 -1.14
CA HIS A 97 -2.93 -12.11 -0.22
C HIS A 97 -4.30 -11.79 -0.84
N TYR A 98 -4.47 -10.58 -1.40
CA TYR A 98 -5.68 -10.22 -2.12
C TYR A 98 -6.01 -11.25 -3.22
N ARG A 99 -5.06 -11.58 -4.10
CA ARG A 99 -5.30 -12.55 -5.18
C ARG A 99 -5.72 -13.94 -4.68
N ARG A 100 -5.17 -14.37 -3.55
CA ARG A 100 -5.49 -15.67 -2.95
C ARG A 100 -6.89 -15.69 -2.34
N GLU A 101 -7.30 -14.61 -1.69
CA GLU A 101 -8.52 -14.57 -0.88
C GLU A 101 -9.72 -13.91 -1.57
N ARG A 102 -9.50 -13.20 -2.69
CA ARG A 102 -10.58 -12.53 -3.43
C ARG A 102 -11.58 -13.57 -3.94
N ARG A 103 -12.86 -13.22 -3.86
CA ARG A 103 -13.92 -13.97 -4.54
C ARG A 103 -14.04 -13.48 -5.99
N SER A 104 -14.73 -14.23 -6.83
CA SER A 104 -15.01 -13.82 -8.21
C SER A 104 -15.52 -12.37 -8.24
N ASP A 105 -14.92 -11.56 -9.10
CA ASP A 105 -15.23 -10.15 -9.34
C ASP A 105 -14.99 -9.17 -8.16
N GLU A 106 -14.39 -9.61 -7.05
CA GLU A 106 -14.00 -8.68 -5.99
C GLU A 106 -12.79 -7.84 -6.38
N HIS A 107 -12.86 -6.53 -6.15
CA HIS A 107 -11.70 -5.65 -6.23
C HIS A 107 -10.91 -5.65 -4.91
N PHE A 108 -9.68 -5.13 -4.96
CA PHE A 108 -8.78 -5.10 -3.81
C PHE A 108 -9.44 -4.51 -2.56
N LEU A 109 -10.09 -3.34 -2.70
CA LEU A 109 -10.72 -2.67 -1.58
C LEU A 109 -11.89 -3.48 -0.98
N ASP A 110 -12.66 -4.18 -1.81
CA ASP A 110 -13.78 -4.99 -1.36
C ASP A 110 -13.29 -6.20 -0.54
N THR A 111 -12.21 -6.84 -1.00
CA THR A 111 -11.56 -7.92 -0.24
C THR A 111 -11.00 -7.41 1.09
N VAL A 112 -10.37 -6.23 1.12
CA VAL A 112 -9.91 -5.60 2.38
C VAL A 112 -11.08 -5.31 3.31
N ARG A 113 -12.20 -4.78 2.81
CA ARG A 113 -13.40 -4.48 3.61
C ARG A 113 -14.04 -5.75 4.18
N ARG A 114 -14.06 -6.85 3.41
CA ARG A 114 -14.63 -8.12 3.84
C ARG A 114 -13.79 -8.86 4.87
N LEU A 115 -12.47 -8.91 4.66
CA LEU A 115 -11.55 -9.65 5.53
C LEU A 115 -11.08 -8.82 6.72
N GLY A 116 -11.12 -7.49 6.61
CA GLY A 116 -10.54 -6.57 7.57
C GLY A 116 -9.03 -6.38 7.34
N VAL A 117 -8.51 -5.25 7.85
CA VAL A 117 -7.09 -4.89 7.74
C VAL A 117 -6.20 -5.87 8.50
N ASP A 118 -6.72 -6.45 9.60
CA ASP A 118 -5.98 -7.40 10.43
C ASP A 118 -5.57 -8.66 9.66
N ALA A 119 -6.46 -9.21 8.81
CA ALA A 119 -6.13 -10.37 7.97
C ALA A 119 -4.97 -10.09 7.00
N PHE A 120 -4.96 -8.89 6.41
CA PHE A 120 -3.86 -8.45 5.56
C PHE A 120 -2.57 -8.19 6.34
N ARG A 121 -2.69 -7.68 7.57
CA ARG A 121 -1.54 -7.46 8.45
C ARG A 121 -0.88 -8.79 8.82
N GLU A 122 -1.66 -9.79 9.22
CA GLU A 122 -1.18 -11.13 9.56
C GLU A 122 -0.52 -11.85 8.37
N ALA A 123 -1.02 -11.61 7.15
CA ALA A 123 -0.45 -12.16 5.93
C ALA A 123 0.83 -11.42 5.46
N CYS A 124 1.15 -10.25 6.03
CA CYS A 124 2.25 -9.39 5.58
C CYS A 124 3.49 -9.51 6.50
N HIS A 125 4.20 -10.62 6.38
CA HIS A 125 5.40 -10.94 7.16
C HIS A 125 6.54 -9.95 6.97
N ALA A 126 6.59 -9.24 5.84
CA ALA A 126 7.62 -8.25 5.58
C ALA A 126 7.71 -7.18 6.66
N LEU A 127 6.59 -6.81 7.30
CA LEU A 127 6.49 -5.75 8.31
C LEU A 127 6.88 -6.18 9.73
N ASP A 128 7.04 -7.49 9.97
CA ASP A 128 7.42 -8.03 11.28
C ASP A 128 8.94 -8.08 11.50
N ARG A 129 9.72 -8.12 10.41
CA ARG A 129 11.19 -8.30 10.41
C ARG A 129 11.99 -7.09 10.88
#